data_AF-A0A1M4M6T4-F1
#
_entry.id   AF-A0A1M4M6T4-F1
#
_cell.length_a   1.000
_cell.length_b   1.000
_cell.length_c   1.000
_cell.angle_alpha   90.00
_cell.angle_beta   90.00
_cell.angle_gamma   90.00
#
_symmetry.space_group_name_H-M   'P 1'
#
loop_
_entity.id
_entity.type
_entity.pdbx_description
1 polymer ?
#
loop_
_entity_poly.entity_id
_entity_poly.type
_entity_poly.pdbx_seq_one_letter_code
_entity_poly.pdbx_strand_id
1 'polypeptide(L)'
;MDLNNLNSILLDVLKELGNIGSGNAATALASMIDKKVDMKVPQVKILEFKDVGEILGDSETPVVGIYFNMTDEIEGNIMFVLDINSA
;
A
#
# COMPACT_ATOMS: atom_id res chain seq x y z
N MET A 1 19.04 -6.89 22.62
CA MET A 1 18.54 -6.54 21.27
C MET A 1 17.86 -5.20 21.39
N ASP A 2 18.26 -4.22 20.58
CA ASP A 2 17.72 -2.86 20.62
C ASP A 2 16.35 -2.82 19.91
N LEU A 3 15.32 -2.29 20.58
CA LEU A 3 13.95 -2.22 20.07
C LEU A 3 13.87 -1.40 18.77
N ASN A 4 14.75 -0.42 18.60
CA ASN A 4 14.82 0.39 17.38
C ASN A 4 15.29 -0.42 16.17
N ASN A 5 16.17 -1.39 16.39
CA ASN A 5 16.72 -2.24 15.34
C ASN A 5 15.73 -3.34 14.90
N LEU A 6 14.83 -3.76 15.80
CA LEU A 6 13.69 -4.61 15.44
C LEU A 6 12.69 -3.86 14.54
N ASN A 7 12.50 -2.56 14.79
CA ASN A 7 11.59 -1.73 14.01
C ASN A 7 12.10 -1.50 12.58
N SER A 8 13.40 -1.24 12.40
CA SER A 8 14.00 -1.08 11.07
C SER A 8 13.92 -2.37 10.23
N ILE A 9 14.25 -3.52 10.82
CA ILE A 9 14.16 -4.81 10.13
C ILE A 9 12.71 -5.10 9.71
N LEU A 10 11.74 -4.85 10.59
CA LEU A 10 10.33 -5.06 10.26
C LEU A 10 9.87 -4.17 9.09
N LEU A 11 10.27 -2.89 9.10
CA LEU A 11 9.96 -1.97 8.01
C LEU A 11 10.58 -2.42 6.68
N ASP A 12 11.81 -2.91 6.70
CA ASP A 12 12.46 -3.45 5.50
C ASP A 12 11.76 -4.71 4.97
N VAL A 13 11.33 -5.60 5.87
CA VAL A 13 10.54 -6.78 5.50
C VAL A 13 9.20 -6.38 4.88
N LEU A 14 8.48 -5.43 5.49
CA LEU A 14 7.22 -4.93 4.94
C LEU A 14 7.42 -4.27 3.57
N LYS A 15 8.53 -3.55 3.39
CA LYS A 15 8.88 -2.92 2.11
C LYS A 15 9.15 -3.97 1.03
N GLU A 16 9.88 -5.03 1.36
CA GLU A 16 10.16 -6.12 0.42
C GLU A 16 8.87 -6.88 0.04
N LEU A 17 8.02 -7.17 1.03
CA LEU A 17 6.71 -7.77 0.80
C LEU A 17 5.84 -6.91 -0.14
N GLY A 18 5.80 -5.60 0.13
CA GLY A 18 5.10 -4.63 -0.71
C GLY A 18 5.67 -4.56 -2.12
N ASN A 19 6.99 -4.54 -2.28
CA ASN A 19 7.66 -4.49 -3.58
C ASN A 19 7.38 -5.74 -4.42
N ILE A 20 7.45 -6.94 -3.83
CA ILE A 20 7.13 -8.21 -4.52
C ILE A 20 5.64 -8.25 -4.90
N GLY A 21 4.75 -7.96 -3.96
CA GLY A 21 3.30 -8.00 -4.18
C GLY A 21 2.85 -7.03 -5.27
N SER A 22 3.34 -5.78 -5.20
CA SER A 22 3.03 -4.75 -6.20
C SER A 22 3.66 -5.02 -7.56
N GLY A 23 4.87 -5.62 -7.62
CA GLY A 23 5.47 -6.07 -8.89
C GLY A 23 4.66 -7.17 -9.58
N ASN A 24 4.15 -8.13 -8.81
CA ASN A 24 3.25 -9.17 -9.33
C ASN A 24 1.93 -8.56 -9.83
N ALA A 25 1.34 -7.63 -9.06
CA ALA A 25 0.13 -6.92 -9.45
C ALA A 25 0.32 -6.09 -10.74
N ALA A 26 1.44 -5.37 -10.87
CA ALA A 26 1.78 -4.61 -12.06
C ALA A 26 1.94 -5.51 -13.29
N THR A 27 2.57 -6.69 -13.14
CA THR A 27 2.71 -7.68 -14.22
C THR A 27 1.36 -8.26 -14.65
N ALA A 28 0.49 -8.58 -13.69
CA ALA A 28 -0.86 -9.06 -13.97
C ALA A 28 -1.68 -7.97 -14.68
N LEU A 29 -1.64 -6.73 -14.19
CA LEU A 29 -2.32 -5.60 -14.81
C LEU A 29 -1.81 -5.35 -16.23
N ALA A 30 -0.49 -5.32 -16.44
CA ALA A 30 0.12 -5.17 -17.75
C ALA A 30 -0.40 -6.20 -18.76
N SER A 31 -0.54 -7.45 -18.31
CA SER A 31 -1.09 -8.54 -19.12
C SER A 31 -2.58 -8.37 -19.40
N MET A 32 -3.35 -7.84 -18.45
CA MET A 32 -4.80 -7.60 -18.61
C MET A 32 -5.11 -6.48 -19.60
N ILE A 33 -4.26 -5.45 -19.67
CA ILE A 33 -4.50 -4.27 -20.53
C ILE A 33 -3.65 -4.26 -21.81
N ASP A 34 -2.84 -5.29 -22.02
CA ASP A 34 -1.88 -5.43 -23.13
C ASP A 34 -0.95 -4.20 -23.28
N LYS A 35 -0.45 -3.68 -22.15
CA LYS A 35 0.46 -2.54 -22.12
C LYS A 35 1.50 -2.71 -21.03
N LYS A 36 2.69 -2.17 -21.27
CA LYS A 36 3.73 -2.11 -20.24
C LYS A 36 3.28 -1.23 -19.08
N VAL A 37 3.35 -1.77 -17.87
CA VAL A 37 3.15 -1.04 -16.61
C VAL A 37 4.47 -1.00 -15.88
N ASP A 38 5.03 0.20 -15.72
CA ASP A 38 6.24 0.43 -14.92
C ASP A 38 5.84 0.94 -13.53
N MET A 39 6.62 0.57 -12.51
CA MET A 39 6.34 0.90 -11.12
C MET A 39 7.61 1.31 -10.38
N LYS A 40 7.48 2.21 -9.41
CA LYS A 40 8.55 2.56 -8.47
C LYS A 40 8.44 1.70 -7.21
N VAL A 41 9.57 1.49 -6.52
CA VAL A 41 9.59 0.77 -5.24
C VAL A 41 8.70 1.49 -4.23
N PRO A 42 7.77 0.78 -3.54
CA PRO A 42 6.89 1.39 -2.56
C PRO A 42 7.66 1.89 -1.33
N GLN A 43 7.08 2.89 -0.67
CA GLN A 43 7.55 3.37 0.64
C GLN A 43 6.64 2.83 1.73
N VAL A 44 7.24 2.48 2.88
CA VAL A 44 6.50 2.00 4.05
C VAL A 44 6.71 2.99 5.20
N LYS A 45 5.62 3.33 5.87
CA LYS A 45 5.59 4.17 7.07
C LYS A 45 4.59 3.58 8.06
N ILE A 46 4.95 3.59 9.33
CA ILE A 46 4.02 3.29 10.43
C ILE A 46 3.47 4.63 10.92
N LEU A 47 2.15 4.75 10.98
CA LEU A 47 1.43 5.98 11.27
C LEU A 47 0.29 5.70 12.22
N GLU A 48 -0.12 6.71 12.98
CA GLU A 48 -1.41 6.64 13.67
C GLU A 48 -2.54 6.91 12.67
N PHE A 49 -3.71 6.33 12.89
CA PHE A 49 -4.85 6.44 11.98
C PHE A 49 -5.26 7.90 11.71
N LYS A 50 -5.14 8.77 12.73
CA LYS A 50 -5.46 10.19 12.64
C LYS A 50 -4.58 10.95 11.62
N ASP A 51 -3.37 10.45 11.35
CA ASP A 51 -2.39 11.08 10.47
C ASP A 51 -2.57 10.66 9.00
N VAL A 52 -3.40 9.64 8.74
CA VAL A 52 -3.61 9.09 7.38
C VAL A 52 -4.21 10.14 6.44
N GLY A 53 -5.15 10.96 6.93
CA GLY A 53 -5.80 12.00 6.14
C GLY A 53 -4.81 13.00 5.54
N GLU A 54 -3.78 13.39 6.31
CA GLU A 54 -2.75 14.33 5.87
C GLU A 54 -1.91 13.82 4.69
N ILE A 55 -1.83 12.49 4.52
CA ILE A 55 -1.05 11.85 3.47
C ILE A 55 -1.88 11.65 2.19
N LEU A 56 -3.17 11.38 2.34
CA LEU A 56 -4.06 11.08 1.21
C LEU A 56 -4.48 12.34 0.43
N GLY A 57 -4.34 13.52 1.01
CA GLY A 57 -4.62 14.80 0.35
C GLY A 57 -5.46 15.73 1.21
N ASP A 58 -6.10 16.72 0.58
CA ASP A 58 -7.04 17.57 1.30
C ASP A 58 -8.28 16.77 1.69
N SER A 59 -8.81 17.03 2.88
CA SER A 59 -9.97 16.36 3.47
C SER A 59 -11.23 16.41 2.60
N GLU A 60 -11.31 17.37 1.67
CA GLU A 60 -12.42 17.53 0.73
C GLU A 60 -12.16 16.93 -0.65
N THR A 61 -10.97 16.35 -0.91
CA THR A 61 -10.65 15.76 -2.20
C THR A 61 -11.35 14.40 -2.33
N PRO A 62 -12.27 14.23 -3.29
CA PRO A 62 -12.92 12.94 -3.48
C PRO A 62 -11.94 11.93 -4.06
N VAL A 63 -11.98 10.71 -3.52
CA VAL A 63 -11.09 9.59 -3.88
C VAL A 63 -11.90 8.33 -4.12
N VAL A 64 -11.32 7.39 -4.85
CA VAL A 64 -11.85 6.03 -4.99
C VAL A 64 -11.17 5.15 -3.96
N GLY A 65 -11.97 4.57 -3.06
CA GLY A 65 -11.50 3.66 -2.01
C GLY A 65 -11.96 2.22 -2.26
N ILE A 66 -11.03 1.27 -2.20
CA ILE A 66 -11.31 -0.17 -2.17
C ILE A 66 -10.93 -0.67 -0.78
N TYR A 67 -11.88 -1.32 -0.11
CA TYR A 67 -11.71 -1.80 1.26
C TYR A 67 -11.82 -3.32 1.33
N PHE A 68 -10.79 -3.96 1.88
CA PHE A 68 -10.73 -5.39 2.12
C PHE A 68 -10.71 -5.66 3.62
N ASN A 69 -11.58 -6.56 4.06
CA ASN A 69 -11.61 -7.06 5.42
C ASN A 69 -10.97 -8.46 5.46
N MET A 70 -10.02 -8.66 6.36
CA MET A 70 -9.29 -9.92 6.56
C MET A 70 -9.65 -10.48 7.94
N THR A 71 -10.11 -11.73 7.99
CA THR A 71 -10.73 -12.33 9.20
C THR A 71 -10.14 -13.68 9.62
N ASP A 72 -9.16 -14.21 8.89
CA ASP A 72 -8.63 -15.56 9.13
C ASP A 72 -7.30 -15.49 9.89
N GLU A 73 -6.22 -16.04 9.34
CA GLU A 73 -4.89 -16.10 9.98
C GLU A 73 -4.32 -14.72 10.33
N ILE A 74 -4.78 -13.68 9.63
CA ILE A 74 -4.48 -12.28 9.90
C ILE A 74 -5.80 -11.54 10.00
N GLU A 75 -6.08 -10.99 11.19
CA GLU A 75 -7.18 -10.06 11.39
C GLU A 75 -6.73 -8.64 11.07
N GLY A 76 -7.46 -7.97 10.18
CA GLY A 76 -7.12 -6.60 9.80
C GLY A 76 -7.90 -6.12 8.59
N ASN A 77 -7.54 -4.93 8.12
CA ASN A 77 -8.16 -4.34 6.94
C ASN A 77 -7.10 -3.75 6.02
N ILE A 78 -7.33 -3.84 4.72
CA ILE A 78 -6.52 -3.19 3.70
C ILE A 78 -7.41 -2.15 3.02
N MET A 79 -6.95 -0.90 3.00
CA MET A 79 -7.59 0.17 2.25
C MET A 79 -6.67 0.59 1.10
N PHE A 80 -7.17 0.49 -0.12
CA PHE A 80 -6.50 0.98 -1.32
C PHE A 80 -7.20 2.25 -1.80
N VAL A 81 -6.46 3.34 -1.93
CA VAL A 81 -7.00 4.66 -2.25
C VAL A 81 -6.35 5.16 -3.53
N LEU A 82 -7.18 5.62 -4.46
CA LEU A 82 -6.79 6.20 -5.74
C LEU A 82 -7.44 7.57 -5.88
N ASP A 83 -6.76 8.50 -6.55
CA ASP A 83 -7.46 9.67 -7.08
C ASP A 83 -8.42 9.26 -8.21
N ILE A 84 -9.45 10.08 -8.46
CA ILE A 84 -10.49 9.76 -9.44
C ILE A 84 -9.94 9.59 -10.87
N ASN A 85 -8.87 10.29 -11.25
CA ASN A 85 -8.36 10.20 -12.61
C ASN A 85 -7.54 8.92 -12.83
N SER A 86 -7.02 8.33 -11.76
CA SER A 86 -6.28 7.06 -11.80
C SER A 86 -7.18 5.83 -11.74
N ALA A 87 -8.46 5.98 -11.39
CA ALA A 87 -9.44 4.90 -11.34
C ALA A 87 -10.07 4.62 -12.72
#